data_AF-A0A919I0T4-F1
#
_entry.id   AF-A0A919I0T4-F1
#
_cell.length_a   1.000
_cell.length_b   1.000
_cell.length_c   1.000
_cell.angle_alpha   90.00
_cell.angle_beta   90.00
_cell.angle_gamma   90.00
#
_symmetry.space_group_name_H-M   'P 1'
#
loop_
_entity.id
_entity.type
_entity.pdbx_description
1 polymer ?
#
loop_
_entity_poly.entity_id
_entity_poly.type
_entity_poly.pdbx_seq_one_letter_code
_entity_poly.pdbx_strand_id
1 'polypeptide(L)'
;MTDVHQFFGLLRKYQLSRQQAFRLVSDDLACRVDRHALPSLLETVRGEGNEIMIFVGNRGCVQIFTGALEKLAPMRGWLNIFNTTFTLHLREESVDEVWVTRKPTSDGHVTSVELFAKDGTQIAQLYGQRSGAPSRRNGASSRPPDP
;
A
#
# COMPACT_ATOMS: atom_id res chain seq x y z
N MET A 1 -13.49 11.27 0.22
CA MET A 1 -12.25 11.43 1.01
C MET A 1 -11.26 12.18 0.14
N THR A 2 -10.52 13.14 0.67
CA THR A 2 -9.54 13.94 -0.10
C THR A 2 -8.10 13.69 0.34
N ASP A 3 -7.89 13.00 1.47
CA ASP A 3 -6.59 12.62 2.00
C ASP A 3 -6.70 11.22 2.65
N VAL A 4 -5.72 10.34 2.45
CA VAL A 4 -5.70 8.98 3.01
C VAL A 4 -5.77 8.95 4.54
N HIS A 5 -5.27 9.99 5.23
CA HIS A 5 -5.31 10.11 6.69
C HIS A 5 -6.73 10.32 7.22
N GLN A 6 -7.66 10.81 6.39
CA GLN A 6 -9.07 10.92 6.76
C GLN A 6 -9.73 9.53 6.95
N PHE A 7 -9.13 8.46 6.42
CA PHE A 7 -9.66 7.11 6.57
C PHE A 7 -9.75 6.70 8.05
N PHE A 8 -8.75 7.07 8.86
CA PHE A 8 -8.78 6.83 10.30
C PHE A 8 -9.95 7.55 11.00
N GLY A 9 -10.26 8.77 10.56
CA GLY A 9 -11.42 9.52 11.06
C GLY A 9 -12.74 8.84 10.69
N LEU A 10 -12.85 8.32 9.48
CA LEU A 10 -14.03 7.58 9.00
C LEU A 10 -14.29 6.32 9.84
N LEU A 11 -13.25 5.52 10.06
CA LEU A 11 -13.33 4.30 10.88
C LEU A 11 -13.80 4.62 12.31
N ARG A 12 -13.24 5.66 12.94
CA ARG A 12 -13.66 6.09 14.28
C ARG A 12 -15.11 6.57 14.31
N LYS A 13 -15.53 7.38 13.33
CA LYS A 13 -16.89 7.92 13.26
C LYS A 13 -17.95 6.82 13.22
N TYR A 14 -17.68 5.76 12.45
CA TYR A 14 -18.62 4.65 12.28
C TYR A 14 -18.29 3.44 13.16
N GLN A 15 -17.28 3.54 14.02
CA GLN A 15 -16.85 2.47 14.93
C GLN A 15 -16.54 1.16 14.20
N LEU A 16 -15.88 1.27 13.03
CA LEU A 16 -15.54 0.14 12.17
C LEU A 16 -14.07 -0.23 12.30
N SER A 17 -13.76 -1.52 12.22
CA SER A 17 -12.43 -1.99 11.88
C SER A 17 -12.13 -1.75 10.40
N ARG A 18 -10.84 -1.79 10.01
CA ARG A 18 -10.45 -1.68 8.59
C ARG A 18 -11.12 -2.75 7.74
N GLN A 19 -11.05 -4.01 8.17
CA GLN A 19 -11.66 -5.13 7.45
C GLN A 19 -13.18 -5.03 7.37
N GLN A 20 -13.86 -4.52 8.41
CA GLN A 20 -15.29 -4.26 8.33
C GLN A 20 -15.61 -3.19 7.29
N ALA A 21 -14.87 -2.08 7.28
CA ALA A 21 -15.06 -1.03 6.29
C ALA A 21 -14.80 -1.55 4.86
N PHE A 22 -13.77 -2.39 4.66
CA PHE A 22 -13.47 -2.98 3.36
C PHE A 22 -14.58 -3.87 2.83
N ARG A 23 -15.24 -4.64 3.70
CA ARG A 23 -16.39 -5.48 3.32
C ARG A 23 -17.67 -4.69 3.03
N LEU A 24 -17.76 -3.44 3.50
CA LEU A 24 -18.96 -2.60 3.37
C LEU A 24 -18.93 -1.68 2.15
N VAL A 25 -17.74 -1.40 1.61
CA VAL A 25 -17.60 -0.61 0.39
C VAL A 25 -17.68 -1.53 -0.84
N SER A 26 -17.88 -0.92 -2.01
CA SER A 26 -17.89 -1.63 -3.27
C SER A 26 -16.50 -2.16 -3.66
N ASP A 27 -16.48 -3.23 -4.48
CA ASP A 27 -15.26 -3.94 -4.88
C ASP A 27 -14.26 -3.08 -5.67
N ASP A 28 -14.70 -1.97 -6.26
CA ASP A 28 -13.82 -0.98 -6.90
C ASP A 28 -12.96 -0.20 -5.89
N LEU A 29 -13.42 -0.08 -4.64
CA LEU A 29 -12.72 0.59 -3.55
C LEU A 29 -11.96 -0.37 -2.65
N ALA A 30 -12.47 -1.58 -2.41
CA ALA A 30 -11.76 -2.61 -1.67
C ALA A 30 -12.16 -4.00 -2.15
N CYS A 31 -11.17 -4.80 -2.57
CA CYS A 31 -11.38 -6.17 -3.02
C CYS A 31 -10.41 -7.11 -2.29
N ARG A 32 -10.93 -8.24 -1.83
CA ARG A 32 -10.11 -9.30 -1.23
C ARG A 32 -9.46 -10.11 -2.34
N VAL A 33 -8.16 -10.36 -2.20
CA VAL A 33 -7.38 -11.18 -3.14
C VAL A 33 -6.83 -12.41 -2.45
N ASP A 34 -6.40 -13.38 -3.26
CA ASP A 34 -5.74 -14.58 -2.76
C ASP A 34 -4.43 -14.21 -2.04
N ARG A 35 -4.21 -14.75 -0.84
CA ARG A 35 -2.99 -14.51 -0.07
C ARG A 35 -1.73 -15.01 -0.79
N HIS A 36 -1.87 -16.02 -1.64
CA HIS A 36 -0.79 -16.58 -2.44
C HIS A 36 -0.38 -15.66 -3.61
N ALA A 37 -1.13 -14.57 -3.87
CA ALA A 37 -0.75 -13.56 -4.85
C ALA A 37 0.37 -12.62 -4.37
N LEU A 38 0.61 -12.51 -3.05
CA LEU A 38 1.58 -11.57 -2.49
C LEU A 38 3.03 -11.86 -2.95
N PRO A 39 3.55 -13.10 -2.89
CA PRO A 39 4.90 -13.39 -3.38
C PRO A 39 5.06 -13.04 -4.87
N SER A 40 4.08 -13.41 -5.70
CA SER A 40 4.11 -13.10 -7.14
C SER A 40 4.10 -11.60 -7.41
N LEU A 41 3.28 -10.83 -6.67
CA LEU A 41 3.28 -9.37 -6.76
C LEU A 41 4.66 -8.78 -6.43
N LEU A 42 5.29 -9.22 -5.34
CA LEU A 42 6.61 -8.73 -4.96
C LEU A 42 7.68 -9.07 -5.99
N GLU A 43 7.62 -10.28 -6.58
CA GLU A 43 8.53 -10.67 -7.66
C GLU A 43 8.35 -9.80 -8.90
N THR A 44 7.12 -9.46 -9.28
CA THR A 44 6.85 -8.51 -10.37
C THR A 44 7.41 -7.13 -10.04
N VAL A 45 7.12 -6.59 -8.85
CA VAL A 45 7.64 -5.29 -8.41
C VAL A 45 9.16 -5.24 -8.44
N ARG A 46 9.81 -6.32 -7.97
CA ARG A 46 11.28 -6.47 -8.00
C ARG A 46 11.81 -6.52 -9.42
N GLY A 47 11.20 -7.34 -10.29
CA GLY A 47 11.62 -7.51 -11.68
C GLY A 47 11.50 -6.23 -12.51
N GLU A 48 10.49 -5.41 -12.23
CA GLU A 48 10.28 -4.11 -12.87
C GLU A 48 11.13 -2.99 -12.26
N GLY A 49 11.74 -3.20 -11.09
CA GLY A 49 12.52 -2.18 -10.39
C GLY A 49 11.67 -1.02 -9.85
N ASN A 50 10.37 -1.24 -9.66
CA ASN A 50 9.47 -0.20 -9.13
C ASN A 50 9.78 0.07 -7.66
N GLU A 51 9.85 1.34 -7.29
CA GLU A 51 9.96 1.70 -5.87
C GLU A 51 8.61 1.55 -5.18
N ILE A 52 8.62 0.91 -4.01
CA ILE A 52 7.44 0.73 -3.17
C ILE A 52 7.69 1.23 -1.77
N MET A 53 6.59 1.47 -1.05
CA MET A 53 6.61 1.74 0.37
C MET A 53 6.02 0.54 1.12
N ILE A 54 6.72 0.06 2.16
CA ILE A 54 6.24 -1.00 3.04
C ILE A 54 6.11 -0.43 4.45
N PHE A 55 4.87 -0.40 4.94
CA PHE A 55 4.55 0.00 6.32
C PHE A 55 4.40 -1.25 7.18
N VAL A 56 5.14 -1.32 8.26
CA VAL A 56 4.98 -2.32 9.32
C VAL A 56 4.83 -1.58 10.64
N GLY A 57 3.82 -1.94 11.43
CA GLY A 57 3.50 -1.18 12.63
C GLY A 57 2.99 -2.04 13.78
N ASN A 58 3.02 -1.43 14.95
CA ASN A 58 2.39 -1.93 16.17
C ASN A 58 1.62 -0.77 16.84
N ARG A 59 1.17 -0.97 18.08
CA ARG A 59 0.35 0.03 18.79
C ARG A 59 1.04 1.38 19.02
N GLY A 60 2.37 1.44 19.02
CA GLY A 60 3.14 2.63 19.37
C GLY A 60 4.08 3.15 18.28
N CYS A 61 4.32 2.39 17.21
CA CYS A 61 5.26 2.77 16.16
C CYS A 61 4.83 2.21 14.81
N VAL A 62 5.09 2.98 13.75
CA VAL A 62 5.02 2.55 12.36
C VAL A 62 6.37 2.83 11.72
N GLN A 63 7.00 1.80 11.18
CA GLN A 63 8.23 1.90 10.41
C GLN A 63 7.89 1.79 8.92
N ILE A 64 8.57 2.60 8.12
CA ILE A 64 8.32 2.73 6.69
C ILE A 64 9.63 2.47 5.95
N PHE A 65 9.63 1.46 5.08
CA PHE A 65 10.64 1.31 4.04
C PHE A 65 10.13 1.96 2.77
N THR A 66 11.00 2.65 2.03
CA THR A 66 10.73 3.22 0.71
C THR A 66 11.92 2.91 -0.19
N GLY A 67 11.66 2.24 -1.32
CA GLY A 67 12.68 1.94 -2.33
C GLY A 67 12.34 0.73 -3.17
N ALA A 68 13.23 0.40 -4.12
CA ALA A 68 13.14 -0.81 -4.92
C ALA A 68 13.53 -2.05 -4.10
N LEU A 69 12.99 -3.22 -4.45
CA LEU A 69 13.33 -4.48 -3.82
C LEU A 69 14.60 -5.07 -4.45
N GLU A 70 15.56 -5.50 -3.63
CA GLU A 70 16.81 -6.10 -4.13
C GLU A 70 16.68 -7.63 -4.24
N LYS A 71 16.33 -8.31 -3.15
CA LYS A 71 16.24 -9.77 -3.10
C LYS A 71 15.02 -10.25 -2.34
N LEU A 72 14.28 -11.17 -2.96
CA LEU A 72 13.22 -11.96 -2.34
C LEU A 72 13.72 -13.37 -2.06
N ALA A 73 13.41 -13.90 -0.89
CA ALA A 73 13.85 -15.23 -0.47
C ALA A 73 12.78 -15.94 0.36
N PRO A 74 11.89 -16.73 -0.25
CA PRO A 74 11.01 -17.63 0.47
C PRO A 74 11.83 -18.69 1.22
N MET A 75 11.58 -18.88 2.51
CA MET A 75 12.30 -19.86 3.33
C MET A 75 11.42 -20.39 4.45
N ARG A 76 11.08 -21.70 4.39
CA ARG A 76 10.38 -22.43 5.48
C ARG A 76 9.11 -21.72 6.00
N GLY A 77 8.24 -21.25 5.10
CA GLY A 77 7.00 -20.56 5.45
C GLY A 77 7.16 -19.06 5.76
N TRP A 78 8.34 -18.50 5.51
CA TRP A 78 8.62 -17.07 5.58
C TRP A 78 8.88 -16.49 4.21
N LEU A 79 8.29 -15.34 3.94
CA LEU A 79 8.63 -14.46 2.83
C LEU A 79 9.62 -13.41 3.35
N ASN A 80 10.83 -13.41 2.80
CA ASN A 80 11.89 -12.50 3.24
C ASN A 80 12.28 -11.53 2.12
N ILE A 81 12.51 -10.27 2.51
CA ILE A 81 13.10 -9.24 1.66
C ILE A 81 14.46 -8.89 2.23
N PHE A 82 15.50 -8.91 1.40
CA PHE A 82 16.84 -8.49 1.76
C PHE A 82 17.31 -7.40 0.80
N ASN A 83 17.43 -6.20 1.35
CA ASN A 83 18.11 -5.07 0.75
C ASN A 83 19.35 -4.73 1.59
N THR A 84 20.26 -3.93 1.03
CA THR A 84 21.48 -3.53 1.73
C THR A 84 21.20 -2.80 3.05
N THR A 85 20.13 -2.01 3.12
CA THR A 85 19.75 -1.20 4.29
C THR A 85 18.39 -1.58 4.88
N PHE A 86 17.75 -2.64 4.36
CA PHE A 86 16.41 -3.04 4.78
C PHE A 86 16.26 -4.55 4.79
N THR A 87 15.56 -5.08 5.78
CA THR A 87 15.20 -6.50 5.83
C THR A 87 13.78 -6.64 6.36
N LEU A 88 12.98 -7.47 5.68
CA LEU A 88 11.63 -7.84 6.12
C LEU A 88 11.55 -9.36 6.28
N HIS A 89 10.91 -9.78 7.36
CA HIS A 89 10.53 -11.17 7.59
C HIS A 89 9.02 -11.23 7.80
N LEU A 90 8.30 -11.83 6.86
CA LEU A 90 6.86 -12.01 6.92
C LEU A 90 6.54 -13.51 7.02
N ARG A 91 5.84 -13.93 8.07
CA ARG A 91 5.37 -15.31 8.19
C ARG A 91 4.12 -15.50 7.35
N GLU A 92 4.20 -16.28 6.28
CA GLU A 92 3.12 -16.42 5.30
C GLU A 92 1.83 -16.96 5.94
N GLU A 93 1.97 -17.94 6.84
CA GLU A 93 0.84 -18.55 7.55
C GLU A 93 0.09 -17.59 8.47
N SER A 94 0.71 -16.47 8.89
CA SER A 94 0.03 -15.47 9.71
C SER A 94 -0.94 -14.60 8.90
N VAL A 95 -0.84 -14.60 7.56
CA VAL A 95 -1.71 -13.82 6.68
C VAL A 95 -3.03 -14.57 6.45
N ASP A 96 -4.11 -14.01 6.97
CA ASP A 96 -5.47 -14.52 6.84
C ASP A 96 -6.24 -13.82 5.70
N GLU A 97 -6.09 -12.50 5.59
CA GLU A 97 -6.71 -11.71 4.54
C GLU A 97 -5.71 -10.79 3.85
N VAL A 98 -5.82 -10.69 2.52
CA VAL A 98 -5.11 -9.73 1.70
C VAL A 98 -6.14 -8.89 0.95
N TRP A 99 -6.02 -7.58 1.08
CA TRP A 99 -6.95 -6.63 0.47
C TRP A 99 -6.22 -5.67 -0.45
N VAL A 100 -6.73 -5.49 -1.66
CA VAL A 100 -6.39 -4.35 -2.52
C VAL A 100 -7.40 -3.26 -2.23
N THR A 101 -6.93 -2.07 -1.85
CA THR A 101 -7.81 -0.92 -1.58
C THR A 101 -7.42 0.27 -2.42
N ARG A 102 -8.41 1.07 -2.84
CA ARG A 102 -8.25 2.30 -3.62
C ARG A 102 -8.90 3.45 -2.87
N LYS A 103 -8.07 4.24 -2.19
CA LYS A 103 -8.52 5.37 -1.37
C LYS A 103 -8.48 6.66 -2.21
N PRO A 104 -9.61 7.35 -2.44
CA PRO A 104 -9.59 8.61 -3.18
C PRO A 104 -8.87 9.71 -2.39
N THR A 105 -8.04 10.49 -3.10
CA THR A 105 -7.38 11.71 -2.62
C THR A 105 -7.60 12.85 -3.61
N SER A 106 -7.14 14.06 -3.26
CA SER A 106 -7.12 15.21 -4.18
C SER A 106 -6.39 14.94 -5.50
N ASP A 107 -5.40 14.04 -5.48
CA ASP A 107 -4.50 13.76 -6.61
C ASP A 107 -4.82 12.42 -7.29
N GLY A 108 -6.04 11.90 -7.10
CA GLY A 108 -6.50 10.63 -7.64
C GLY A 108 -6.58 9.52 -6.58
N HIS A 109 -6.64 8.26 -7.00
CA HIS A 109 -6.72 7.15 -6.05
C HIS A 109 -5.32 6.75 -5.58
N VAL A 110 -5.15 6.50 -4.28
CA VAL A 110 -4.01 5.79 -3.72
C VAL A 110 -4.38 4.32 -3.58
N THR A 111 -3.67 3.45 -4.28
CA THR A 111 -3.85 2.00 -4.20
C THR A 111 -2.89 1.41 -3.18
N SER A 112 -3.38 0.48 -2.35
CA SER A 112 -2.56 -0.26 -1.40
C SER A 112 -2.93 -1.73 -1.32
N VAL A 113 -1.95 -2.56 -1.00
CA VAL A 113 -2.17 -3.94 -0.57
C VAL A 113 -2.05 -3.99 0.95
N GLU A 114 -3.08 -4.45 1.65
CA GLU A 114 -3.12 -4.52 3.11
C GLU A 114 -3.26 -5.97 3.57
N LEU A 115 -2.39 -6.38 4.49
CA LEU A 115 -2.32 -7.75 5.04
C LEU A 115 -2.87 -7.78 6.45
N PHE A 116 -3.75 -8.73 6.75
CA PHE A 116 -4.34 -8.91 8.07
C PHE A 116 -4.17 -10.33 8.57
N ALA A 117 -3.92 -10.45 9.87
CA ALA A 117 -3.98 -11.71 10.60
C ALA A 117 -5.43 -12.06 10.97
N LYS A 118 -5.64 -13.30 11.41
CA LYS A 118 -6.95 -13.84 11.77
C LYS A 118 -7.66 -13.07 12.90
N ASP A 119 -6.89 -12.47 13.80
CA ASP A 119 -7.41 -11.63 14.89
C ASP A 119 -7.70 -10.18 14.48
N GLY A 120 -7.46 -9.85 13.20
CA GLY A 120 -7.62 -8.51 12.64
C GLY A 120 -6.41 -7.59 12.83
N THR A 121 -5.29 -8.11 13.38
CA THR A 121 -4.03 -7.37 13.43
C THR A 121 -3.56 -7.04 12.02
N GLN A 122 -3.25 -5.77 11.75
CA GLN A 122 -2.66 -5.34 10.48
C GLN A 122 -1.17 -5.71 10.46
N ILE A 123 -0.80 -6.63 9.57
CA ILE A 123 0.56 -7.18 9.47
C ILE A 123 1.47 -6.20 8.72
N ALA A 124 1.06 -5.78 7.51
CA ALA A 124 1.79 -4.83 6.69
C ALA A 124 0.87 -4.14 5.69
N GLN A 125 1.32 -3.01 5.16
CA GLN A 125 0.69 -2.31 4.05
C GLN A 125 1.74 -1.96 2.99
N LEU A 126 1.41 -2.19 1.73
CA LEU A 126 2.28 -1.90 0.60
C LEU A 126 1.64 -0.85 -0.30
N TYR A 127 2.43 0.13 -0.72
CA TYR A 127 2.02 1.20 -1.63
C TYR A 127 3.07 1.35 -2.73
N GLY A 128 2.66 1.79 -3.93
CA GLY A 128 3.64 2.29 -4.90
C GLY A 128 4.20 3.63 -4.43
N GLN A 129 5.52 3.85 -4.59
CA GLN A 129 6.10 5.14 -4.27
C GLN A 129 5.48 6.23 -5.13
N ARG A 130 5.13 7.35 -4.49
CA ARG A 130 4.69 8.56 -5.19
C ARG A 130 5.63 9.70 -4.81
N SER A 131 6.24 10.31 -5.80
CA SER A 131 6.86 11.61 -5.64
C SER A 131 5.73 12.61 -5.38
N GLY A 132 5.65 13.16 -4.17
CA GLY A 132 4.65 14.17 -3.78
C GLY A 132 4.85 15.53 -4.46
N ALA A 133 5.22 15.56 -5.74
CA ALA A 133 5.21 16.78 -6.50
C ALA A 133 3.74 17.10 -6.83
N PRO A 134 3.19 18.25 -6.38
CA PRO A 134 1.93 18.71 -6.93
C PRO A 134 2.12 18.80 -8.44
N SER A 135 1.14 18.34 -9.22
CA SER A 135 1.14 18.55 -10.66
C SER A 135 1.41 20.03 -10.89
N ARG A 136 2.60 20.38 -11.39
CA ARG A 136 2.82 21.71 -11.94
C ARG A 136 1.76 21.86 -13.01
N ARG A 137 0.77 22.69 -12.72
CA ARG A 137 -0.18 23.18 -13.71
C ARG A 137 0.67 23.93 -14.72
N ASN A 138 1.16 23.24 -15.74
CA ASN A 138 1.71 23.87 -16.92
C ASN A 138 0.54 24.58 -17.59
N GLY A 139 0.23 25.78 -17.09
CA GLY A 139 -0.41 26.81 -17.86
C GLY A 139 0.57 27.22 -18.95
N ALA A 140 0.67 26.40 -19.99
CA ALA A 140 1.15 26.87 -21.28
C ALA A 140 0.08 27.81 -21.82
N SER A 141 0.09 29.04 -21.32
CA SER A 141 -0.43 30.19 -22.04
C SER A 141 0.48 30.37 -23.26
N SER A 142 0.20 29.64 -24.32
CA SER A 142 0.67 29.98 -25.66
C SER A 142 -0.08 31.24 -26.11
N ARG A 143 0.39 32.42 -25.66
CA ARG A 143 0.17 33.65 -26.41
C ARG A 143 1.23 33.68 -27.52
N PRO A 144 0.84 33.77 -28.80
CA PRO A 144 1.81 34.05 -29.85
C PRO A 144 2.32 35.50 -29.68
N PRO A 145 3.55 35.80 -30.13
CA PRO A 145 3.97 37.19 -30.26
C PRO A 145 3.18 37.83 -31.40
N ASP A 146 2.49 38.93 -31.12
CA ASP A 146 1.90 39.81 -32.13
C ASP A 146 3.01 40.60 -32.87
N PRO A 147 2.74 41.04 -34.11
CA PRO A 147 3.75 41.42 -35.11
C PRO A 147 4.52 42.71 -34.84
#